data_AF-K9P715-F1
#
_entry.id   AF-K9P715-F1
#
_cell.length_a   1.000
_cell.length_b   1.000
_cell.length_c   1.000
_cell.angle_alpha   90.00
_cell.angle_beta   90.00
_cell.angle_gamma   90.00
#
_symmetry.space_group_name_H-M   'P 1'
#
loop_
_entity.id
_entity.type
_entity.pdbx_description
1 polymer ?
#
loop_
_entity_poly.entity_id
_entity_poly.type
_entity_poly.pdbx_seq_one_letter_code
_entity_poly.pdbx_strand_id
1 'polypeptide(L)'
;MSLLTQSLWVLLLGSLLGLELIGKVPPTLHTPLMSGANAISGITVLASLTLIQQAGDNTALLVIGALSLGFALYNVIGGFLVTDRMLAMFRRKGDSR
;
A
#
# COMPACT_ATOMS: atom_id res chain seq x y z
N MET A 1 8.33 -27.79 -0.69
CA MET A 1 7.04 -27.17 -1.11
C MET A 1 7.28 -26.43 -2.41
N SER A 2 6.34 -26.46 -3.37
CA SER A 2 6.48 -25.68 -4.61
C SER A 2 6.25 -24.18 -4.35
N LEU A 3 6.76 -23.31 -5.22
CA LEU A 3 6.56 -21.84 -5.12
C LEU A 3 5.08 -21.45 -5.07
N LEU A 4 4.24 -22.17 -5.83
CA LEU A 4 2.79 -21.99 -5.81
C LEU A 4 2.22 -22.33 -4.43
N THR A 5 2.59 -23.48 -3.85
CA THR A 5 2.13 -23.87 -2.51
C THR A 5 2.56 -22.84 -1.46
N GLN A 6 3.79 -22.33 -1.54
CA GLN A 6 4.27 -21.28 -0.63
C GLN A 6 3.46 -19.98 -0.76
N SER A 7 3.17 -19.55 -1.98
CA SER A 7 2.40 -18.32 -2.23
C SER A 7 0.96 -18.45 -1.73
N LEU A 8 0.34 -19.62 -1.88
CA LEU A 8 -0.99 -19.91 -1.35
C LEU A 8 -1.02 -19.88 0.18
N TRP A 9 0.01 -20.39 0.84
CA TRP A 9 0.14 -20.29 2.30
C TRP A 9 0.28 -18.83 2.76
N VAL A 10 1.08 -18.02 2.07
CA VAL A 10 1.22 -16.59 2.38
C VAL A 10 -0.11 -15.85 2.18
N LEU A 11 -0.82 -16.12 1.09
CA LEU A 11 -2.14 -15.54 0.82
C LEU A 11 -3.15 -15.90 1.92
N LEU A 12 -3.22 -17.18 2.30
CA LEU A 12 -4.16 -17.68 3.28
C LEU A 12 -3.86 -17.15 4.69
N LEU A 13 -2.61 -17.25 5.14
CA LEU A 13 -2.23 -16.77 6.48
C LEU A 13 -2.26 -15.25 6.56
N GLY A 14 -1.84 -14.55 5.51
CA GLY A 14 -1.87 -13.08 5.45
C GLY A 14 -3.29 -12.52 5.46
N SER A 15 -4.24 -13.14 4.75
CA SER A 15 -5.65 -12.72 4.76
C SER A 15 -6.31 -12.95 6.12
N LEU A 16 -6.08 -14.11 6.74
CA LEU A 16 -6.58 -14.39 8.11
C LEU A 16 -6.00 -13.41 9.14
N LEU A 17 -4.70 -13.11 9.04
CA LEU A 17 -4.06 -12.11 9.89
C LEU A 17 -4.70 -10.72 9.71
N GLY A 18 -4.99 -10.32 8.46
CA GLY A 18 -5.67 -9.06 8.18
C GLY A 18 -7.03 -8.95 8.84
N LEU A 19 -7.84 -10.02 8.80
CA LEU A 19 -9.16 -10.06 9.45
C LEU A 19 -9.05 -9.89 10.97
N GLU A 20 -8.13 -10.61 11.60
CA GLU A 20 -7.92 -10.56 13.05
C GLU A 20 -7.41 -9.19 13.53
N LEU A 21 -6.50 -8.58 12.76
CA LEU A 21 -5.95 -7.26 13.09
C LEU A 21 -7.00 -6.15 12.96
N ILE A 22 -7.74 -6.12 11.85
CA ILE A 22 -8.76 -5.08 11.61
C ILE A 22 -9.90 -5.18 12.62
N GLY A 23 -10.29 -6.40 13.02
CA GLY A 23 -11.33 -6.63 14.04
C GLY A 23 -11.00 -6.06 15.42
N LYS A 24 -9.72 -5.76 15.70
CA LYS A 24 -9.24 -5.20 16.97
C LYS A 24 -9.02 -3.68 16.94
N VAL A 25 -9.25 -3.02 15.80
CA VAL A 25 -9.08 -1.57 15.68
C VAL A 25 -10.31 -0.84 16.27
N PRO A 26 -10.15 0.15 17.15
CA PRO A 26 -11.27 0.89 17.71
C PRO A 26 -12.02 1.69 16.62
N PRO A 27 -13.34 1.93 16.78
CA PRO A 27 -14.14 2.56 15.73
C PRO A 27 -13.67 3.97 15.30
N THR A 28 -13.05 4.70 16.23
CA THR A 28 -12.49 6.02 15.99
C THR A 28 -11.37 6.03 14.95
N LEU A 29 -10.71 4.89 14.73
CA LEU A 29 -9.59 4.75 13.79
C LEU A 29 -9.99 4.14 12.44
N HIS A 30 -11.25 3.80 12.18
CA HIS A 30 -11.63 3.18 10.90
C HIS A 30 -11.34 4.08 9.69
N THR A 31 -11.54 5.40 9.80
CA THR A 31 -11.26 6.34 8.69
C THR A 31 -9.75 6.50 8.44
N PRO A 32 -8.91 6.73 9.46
CA PRO A 32 -7.45 6.65 9.29
C PRO A 32 -6.98 5.29 8.77
N LEU A 33 -7.56 4.19 9.25
CA LEU A 33 -7.24 2.83 8.80
C LEU A 33 -7.57 2.62 7.32
N MET A 34 -8.73 3.10 6.87
CA MET A 34 -9.12 3.06 5.46
C MET A 34 -8.12 3.83 4.58
N SER A 35 -7.71 5.03 5.01
CA SER A 35 -6.67 5.81 4.33
C SER A 35 -5.32 5.09 4.32
N GLY A 36 -4.92 4.49 5.45
CA GLY A 36 -3.68 3.73 5.58
C GLY A 36 -3.65 2.50 4.69
N ALA A 37 -4.74 1.73 4.63
CA ALA A 37 -4.87 0.58 3.74
C ALA A 37 -4.77 0.99 2.25
N ASN A 38 -5.33 2.15 1.89
CA ASN A 38 -5.15 2.71 0.55
C ASN A 38 -3.67 3.02 0.28
N ALA A 39 -2.94 3.63 1.20
CA ALA A 39 -1.50 3.91 1.04
C ALA A 39 -0.66 2.62 0.87
N ILE A 40 -1.00 1.56 1.61
CA ILE A 40 -0.32 0.25 1.52
C ILE A 40 -0.56 -0.42 0.15
N SER A 41 -1.73 -0.20 -0.45
CA SER A 41 -2.02 -0.71 -1.82
C SER A 41 -1.06 -0.14 -2.88
N GLY A 42 -0.37 0.95 -2.56
CA GLY A 42 0.72 1.51 -3.35
C GLY A 42 1.94 0.60 -3.53
N ILE A 43 1.97 -0.60 -2.95
CA ILE A 43 2.95 -1.67 -3.28
C ILE A 43 3.02 -1.99 -4.79
N THR A 44 2.00 -1.60 -5.55
CA THR A 44 1.99 -1.60 -7.03
C THR A 44 3.20 -0.88 -7.66
N VAL A 45 3.91 -0.02 -6.93
CA VAL A 45 5.22 0.52 -7.37
C VAL A 45 6.17 -0.62 -7.77
N LEU A 46 6.22 -1.72 -7.03
CA LEU A 46 7.09 -2.86 -7.37
C LEU A 46 6.70 -3.51 -8.71
N ALA A 47 5.40 -3.57 -9.01
CA ALA A 47 4.89 -4.06 -10.28
C ALA A 47 5.27 -3.12 -11.43
N SER A 48 5.17 -1.81 -11.22
CA SER A 48 5.57 -0.82 -12.23
C SER A 48 7.08 -0.89 -12.55
N LEU A 49 7.92 -1.07 -11.52
CA LEU A 49 9.37 -1.21 -11.70
C LEU A 49 9.74 -2.49 -12.45
N THR A 50 9.07 -3.60 -12.15
CA THR A 50 9.28 -4.87 -12.87
C THR A 50 8.80 -4.78 -14.32
N LEU A 51 7.69 -4.09 -14.60
CA LEU A 51 7.24 -3.83 -15.97
C LEU A 51 8.25 -3.00 -16.77
N ILE A 52 8.78 -1.93 -16.18
CA ILE A 52 9.81 -1.10 -16.82
C ILE A 52 11.07 -1.93 -17.09
N GLN A 53 11.51 -2.74 -16.13
CA GLN A 53 12.68 -3.61 -16.30
C GLN A 53 12.49 -4.61 -17.45
N GLN A 54 11.29 -5.19 -17.58
CA GLN A 54 10.98 -6.18 -18.62
C GLN A 54 10.68 -5.57 -19.99
N ALA A 55 10.43 -4.27 -20.08
CA ALA A 55 10.07 -3.59 -21.32
C ALA A 55 11.21 -3.58 -22.36
N GLY A 56 12.48 -3.65 -21.93
CA GLY A 56 13.63 -3.57 -22.82
C GLY A 56 13.57 -2.31 -23.71
N ASP A 57 13.75 -2.48 -25.03
CA ASP A 57 13.69 -1.38 -26.00
C ASP A 57 12.27 -1.06 -26.51
N ASN A 58 11.24 -1.73 -25.98
CA ASN A 58 9.86 -1.49 -26.40
C ASN A 58 9.34 -0.17 -25.80
N THR A 59 9.38 0.89 -26.60
CA THR A 59 8.96 2.24 -26.21
C THR A 59 7.53 2.30 -25.68
N ALA A 60 6.59 1.51 -26.23
CA ALA A 60 5.21 1.51 -25.75
C ALA A 60 5.10 0.96 -24.33
N LEU A 61 5.81 -0.13 -24.03
CA LEU A 61 5.84 -0.71 -22.68
C LEU A 61 6.56 0.20 -21.68
N LEU A 62 7.62 0.89 -22.11
CA LEU A 62 8.31 1.89 -21.27
C LEU A 62 7.38 3.06 -20.90
N VAL A 63 6.60 3.57 -21.84
CA VAL A 63 5.63 4.65 -21.58
C VAL A 63 4.55 4.19 -20.62
N ILE A 64 3.99 3.00 -20.81
CA ILE A 64 2.98 2.44 -19.90
C ILE A 64 3.57 2.20 -18.51
N GLY A 65 4.80 1.67 -18.44
CA GLY A 65 5.52 1.47 -17.19
C GLY A 65 5.76 2.78 -16.44
N ALA A 66 6.18 3.84 -17.14
CA ALA A 66 6.38 5.17 -16.57
C ALA A 66 5.07 5.77 -16.03
N LEU A 67 3.96 5.65 -16.77
CA LEU A 67 2.63 6.09 -16.31
C LEU A 67 2.17 5.29 -15.09
N SER A 68 2.34 3.96 -15.13
CA SER A 68 2.03 3.06 -14.01
C SER A 68 2.80 3.45 -12.76
N LEU A 69 4.10 3.74 -12.88
CA LEU A 69 4.93 4.20 -11.78
C LEU A 69 4.44 5.55 -11.23
N GLY A 70 4.08 6.49 -12.11
CA GLY A 70 3.51 7.77 -11.70
C GLY A 70 2.23 7.62 -10.85
N PHE A 71 1.30 6.78 -11.29
CA PHE A 71 0.08 6.49 -10.53
C PHE A 71 0.35 5.76 -9.21
N ALA A 72 1.29 4.81 -9.22
CA ALA A 72 1.66 4.07 -8.02
C ALA A 72 2.31 4.98 -6.97
N LEU A 73 3.21 5.88 -7.39
CA LEU A 73 3.81 6.89 -6.53
C LEU A 73 2.76 7.88 -5.99
N TYR A 74 1.81 8.32 -6.83
CA TYR A 74 0.71 9.17 -6.38
C TYR A 74 -0.12 8.50 -5.28
N ASN A 75 -0.43 7.20 -5.43
CA ASN A 75 -1.16 6.42 -4.43
C ASN A 75 -0.37 6.31 -3.11
N VAL A 76 0.91 5.96 -3.15
CA VAL A 76 1.78 5.85 -1.96
C VAL A 76 1.89 7.20 -1.26
N ILE A 77 2.35 8.22 -1.96
CA ILE A 77 2.66 9.54 -1.37
C ILE A 77 1.38 10.20 -0.87
N GLY A 78 0.34 10.24 -1.70
CA GLY A 78 -0.95 10.82 -1.33
C GLY A 78 -1.59 10.07 -0.16
N GLY A 79 -1.57 8.74 -0.20
CA GLY A 79 -2.12 7.89 0.85
C GLY A 79 -1.44 8.12 2.21
N PHE A 80 -0.11 8.14 2.25
CA PHE A 80 0.63 8.37 3.50
C PHE A 80 0.46 9.80 4.02
N LEU A 81 0.44 10.81 3.14
CA LEU A 81 0.25 12.20 3.55
C LEU A 81 -1.14 12.44 4.17
N VAL A 82 -2.19 11.86 3.57
CA VAL A 82 -3.55 11.97 4.11
C VAL A 82 -3.67 11.21 5.43
N THR A 83 -3.11 10.00 5.50
CA THR A 83 -3.11 9.19 6.73
C THR A 83 -2.39 9.91 7.89
N ASP A 84 -1.23 10.53 7.62
CA ASP A 84 -0.50 11.30 8.62
C ASP A 84 -1.32 12.48 9.15
N ARG A 85 -1.95 13.26 8.27
CA ARG A 85 -2.86 14.34 8.67
C ARG A 85 -4.03 13.84 9.51
N MET A 86 -4.59 12.68 9.17
CA MET A 86 -5.67 12.07 9.94
C MET A 86 -5.20 11.65 11.34
N LEU A 87 -4.04 11.02 11.45
CA LEU A 87 -3.47 10.59 12.73
C LEU A 87 -3.02 11.78 13.59
N ALA A 88 -2.58 12.87 12.98
CA ALA A 88 -2.23 14.10 13.70
C ALA A 88 -3.41 14.69 14.48
N MET A 89 -4.66 14.44 14.08
CA MET A 89 -5.86 14.88 14.80
C MET A 89 -6.07 14.16 16.14
N PHE A 90 -5.42 13.01 16.35
CA PHE A 90 -5.45 12.28 17.62
C PHE A 90 -4.35 12.73 18.59
N ARG A 91 -3.42 13.57 18.16
CA ARG A 91 -2.38 14.13 19.03
C ARG A 91 -3.00 15.18 19.96
N ARG A 92 -2.79 15.02 21.27
CA ARG A 92 -3.31 15.94 22.28
C ARG A 92 -2.57 17.28 22.17
N LYS A 93 -3.30 18.39 22.15
CA LYS A 93 -2.76 19.76 22.12
C LYS A 93 -1.93 19.99 23.40
N GLY A 94 -0.61 19.81 23.32
CA GLY A 94 0.31 19.89 24.47
C GLY A 94 1.52 18.95 24.40
N ASP A 95 1.52 17.94 23.53
CA ASP A 95 2.67 17.06 23.33
C ASP A 95 3.66 17.66 22.32
N SER A 96 4.32 18.73 22.78
CA SER A 96 5.49 19.35 22.15
C SER A 96 6.69 19.14 23.07
N ARG A 97 7.15 17.90 23.15
CA ARG A 97 8.50 17.53 23.55
C ARG A 97 8.96 16.37 22.67
#